data_AF-A0A1J5TFZ1-F1
#
_entry.id   AF-A0A1J5TFZ1-F1
#
_cell.length_a   1.000
_cell.length_b   1.000
_cell.length_c   1.000
_cell.angle_alpha   90.00
_cell.angle_beta   90.00
_cell.angle_gamma   90.00
#
_symmetry.space_group_name_H-M   'P 1'
#
loop_
_entity.id
_entity.type
_entity.pdbx_description
1 polymer ?
#
loop_
_entity_poly.entity_id
_entity_poly.type
_entity_poly.pdbx_seq_one_letter_code
_entity_poly.pdbx_strand_id
1 'polypeptide(L)' 'MYLFNEVPVTEDDIDLWLDNIANLSQAKFRREAYRKAYRVEDKIRAAKRAGQWPPNSEKKWLSTKENIS' A
#
# COMPACT_ATOMS: atom_id res chain seq x y z
N MET A 1 10.92 1.15 -19.89
CA MET A 1 11.42 -0.24 -20.01
C MET A 1 11.57 -0.79 -18.59
N TYR A 2 10.72 -1.74 -18.17
CA TYR A 2 10.83 -2.41 -16.86
C TYR A 2 11.61 -3.72 -17.06
N LEU A 3 12.81 -3.82 -16.48
CA LEU A 3 13.82 -4.77 -16.92
C LEU A 3 13.59 -6.24 -16.47
N PHE A 4 12.61 -6.57 -15.63
CA PHE A 4 12.49 -7.95 -15.08
C PHE A 4 11.08 -8.43 -14.67
N ASN A 5 9.98 -7.91 -15.21
CA ASN A 5 8.63 -8.28 -14.74
C ASN A 5 8.44 -8.10 -13.20
N GLU A 6 9.34 -7.32 -12.60
CA GLU A 6 9.32 -6.96 -11.19
C GLU A 6 8.23 -5.92 -11.03
N VAL A 7 7.27 -6.25 -10.19
CA VAL A 7 6.27 -5.29 -9.78
C VAL A 7 6.93 -4.43 -8.72
N PRO A 8 7.18 -3.14 -9.00
CA PRO A 8 7.84 -2.27 -8.04
C PRO A 8 6.93 -2.09 -6.82
N VAL A 9 7.52 -2.13 -5.63
CA VAL A 9 6.86 -1.79 -4.37
C VAL A 9 7.59 -0.57 -3.83
N THR A 10 6.87 0.54 -3.68
CA THR A 10 7.41 1.77 -3.10
C THR A 10 7.21 1.79 -1.59
N GLU A 11 7.91 2.70 -0.90
CA GLU A 11 7.66 2.92 0.53
C GLU A 11 6.23 3.39 0.80
N ASP A 12 5.68 4.25 -0.07
CA ASP A 12 4.27 4.67 -0.02
C ASP A 12 3.30 3.48 -0.11
N ASP A 13 3.61 2.45 -0.90
CA ASP A 13 2.77 1.27 -0.98
C ASP A 13 2.77 0.50 0.33
N ILE A 14 3.94 0.39 0.95
CA ILE A 14 4.12 -0.29 2.24
C ILE A 14 3.36 0.48 3.31
N ASP A 15 3.48 1.81 3.35
CA ASP A 15 2.77 2.63 4.31
C ASP A 15 1.26 2.56 4.12
N LEU A 16 0.77 2.61 2.88
CA LEU A 16 -0.64 2.43 2.57
C LEU A 16 -1.15 1.06 3.03
N TRP A 17 -0.37 0.00 2.84
CA TRP A 17 -0.76 -1.32 3.31
C TRP A 17 -0.84 -1.37 4.84
N LEU A 18 0.17 -0.84 5.53
CA LEU A 18 0.23 -0.80 6.99
C LEU A 18 -0.90 0.05 7.58
N ASP A 19 -1.28 1.14 6.92
CA ASP A 19 -2.40 2.01 7.33
C ASP A 19 -3.76 1.32 7.18
N ASN A 20 -3.88 0.35 6.27
CA ASN A 20 -5.10 -0.45 6.11
C ASN A 20 -5.21 -1.62 7.11
N ILE A 21 -4.20 -1.86 7.95
CA ILE A 21 -4.25 -2.91 8.96
C ILE A 21 -4.92 -2.38 10.22
N ALA A 22 -6.17 -2.79 10.41
CA ALA A 22 -6.89 -2.55 11.65
C ALA A 22 -6.07 -3.04 12.86
N ASN A 23 -5.90 -2.17 13.85
CA ASN A 23 -5.16 -2.42 15.10
C ASN A 23 -3.63 -2.50 14.98
N LEU A 24 -3.03 -2.16 13.83
CA LEU A 24 -1.58 -2.00 13.79
C LEU A 24 -1.17 -0.74 14.57
N SER A 25 -0.27 -0.92 15.54
CA SER A 25 0.30 0.22 16.27
C SER A 25 1.06 1.15 15.31
N GLN A 26 0.78 2.44 15.41
CA GLN A 26 1.47 3.49 14.64
C GLN A 26 2.92 3.71 15.09
N ALA A 27 3.39 2.97 16.10
CA ALA A 27 4.76 3.03 16.54
C ALA A 27 5.71 2.48 15.45
N LYS A 28 6.71 3.28 15.07
CA LYS A 28 7.67 2.98 13.98
C LYS A 28 8.28 1.59 14.09
N PHE A 29 8.70 1.19 15.29
CA PHE A 29 9.31 -0.13 15.54
C PHE A 29 8.34 -1.30 15.29
N ARG A 30 7.04 -1.11 15.55
CA ARG A 30 6.01 -2.13 15.26
C ARG A 30 5.75 -2.23 13.77
N ARG A 31 5.69 -1.09 13.06
CA ARG A 31 5.52 -1.04 11.59
C ARG A 31 6.68 -1.76 10.88
N GLU A 32 7.92 -1.49 11.27
CA GLU A 32 9.09 -2.17 10.70
C GLU A 32 9.15 -3.66 11.03
N ALA A 33 8.85 -4.06 12.27
CA ALA A 33 8.79 -5.47 12.65
C ALA A 33 7.71 -6.21 11.85
N TYR A 34 6.56 -5.58 11.66
CA TYR A 34 5.46 -6.14 10.87
C TYR A 34 5.83 -6.24 9.39
N ARG A 35 6.49 -5.21 8.82
CA ARG A 35 7.02 -5.22 7.45
C ARG A 35 7.86 -6.47 7.17
N LYS A 36 8.79 -6.76 8.10
CA LYS A 36 9.70 -7.93 8.01
C LYS A 36 8.98 -9.25 8.24
N ALA A 37 8.17 -9.35 9.29
CA ALA A 37 7.50 -10.59 9.67
C ALA A 37 6.47 -11.06 8.62
N TYR A 38 5.76 -10.14 7.99
CA TYR A 38 4.67 -10.47 7.07
C TYR A 38 5.03 -10.39 5.58
N ARG A 39 6.31 -10.15 5.25
CA ARG A 39 6.80 -10.01 3.87
C ARG A 39 5.89 -9.11 3.03
N VAL A 40 5.68 -7.90 3.54
CA VAL A 40 4.65 -6.97 3.03
C VAL A 40 4.83 -6.67 1.55
N GLU A 41 6.08 -6.53 1.12
CA GLU A 41 6.41 -6.29 -0.27
C GLU A 41 5.92 -7.41 -1.19
N ASP A 42 6.07 -8.67 -0.80
CA ASP A 42 5.61 -9.81 -1.60
C ASP A 42 4.07 -9.79 -1.75
N LYS A 43 3.36 -9.44 -0.67
CA LYS A 43 1.90 -9.32 -0.69
C LYS A 43 1.43 -8.17 -1.58
N ILE A 44 2.11 -7.02 -1.53
CA ILE A 44 1.83 -5.87 -2.40
C ILE A 44 2.10 -6.25 -3.85
N ARG A 45 3.21 -6.94 -4.16
CA ARG A 45 3.49 -7.43 -5.52
C ARG A 45 2.40 -8.36 -6.01
N ALA A 46 1.94 -9.30 -5.18
CA ALA A 46 0.86 -10.21 -5.52
C ALA A 46 -0.46 -9.46 -5.78
N ALA A 47 -0.83 -8.50 -4.93
CA ALA A 47 -2.03 -7.69 -5.08
C ALA A 47 -1.99 -6.84 -6.35
N LYS A 48 -0.86 -6.20 -6.65
CA LYS A 48 -0.64 -5.46 -7.90
C LYS A 48 -0.73 -6.35 -9.14
N ARG A 49 -0.16 -7.57 -9.11
CA ARG A 49 -0.31 -8.55 -10.20
C ARG A 49 -1.76 -8.99 -10.40
N ALA A 50 -2.51 -9.10 -9.31
CA ALA A 50 -3.93 -9.44 -9.33
C ALA A 50 -4.87 -8.26 -9.67
N GLY A 51 -4.33 -7.04 -9.85
CA GLY A 51 -5.14 -5.84 -10.08
C GLY A 51 -5.95 -5.36 -8.86
N GLN A 52 -5.63 -5.84 -7.66
CA GLN A 52 -6.32 -5.55 -6.40
C GLN A 52 -5.64 -4.45 -5.56
N TRP A 53 -4.66 -3.76 -6.15
CA TRP A 53 -3.90 -2.69 -5.50
C TRP A 53 -4.19 -1.34 -6.15
N PRO A 54 -4.39 -0.25 -5.37
CA PRO A 54 -4.34 -0.17 -3.91
C PRO A 54 -5.60 -0.71 -3.22
N PRO A 55 -5.51 -1.17 -1.95
CA PRO A 55 -6.57 -1.88 -1.22
C PRO A 55 -7.78 -1.01 -0.81
N ASN A 56 -7.85 0.24 -1.28
CA ASN A 56 -8.94 1.18 -0.98
C ASN A 56 -9.12 2.22 -2.11
N SER A 57 -8.98 1.79 -3.37
CA SER A 57 -9.07 2.67 -4.54
C SER A 57 -10.43 3.39 -4.71
N GLU A 58 -11.47 2.96 -3.99
CA GLU A 58 -12.81 3.54 -4.06
C GLU A 58 -12.99 4.90 -3.35
N LYS A 59 -12.06 5.39 -2.51
CA LYS A 59 -12.32 6.59 -1.68
C LYS A 59 -11.48 7.85 -1.88
N LYS A 60 -10.49 7.89 -2.79
CA LYS A 60 -9.63 9.10 -2.93
C LYS A 60 -9.84 9.93 -4.20
N TRP A 61 -10.49 9.40 -5.24
CA TRP A 61 -10.71 10.16 -6.48
C TRP A 61 -11.96 11.06 -6.46
N LEU A 62 -12.80 10.96 -5.42
CA LEU A 62 -14.04 11.74 -5.29
C LEU A 62 -13.88 13.02 -4.43
N SER A 63 -12.75 13.24 -3.75
CA SER A 63 -12.60 14.41 -2.85
C SER A 63 -11.91 15.63 -3.47
N THR A 64 -11.46 15.57 -4.74
CA THR A 64 -10.71 16.68 -5.37
C THR A 64 -11.53 17.42 -6.44
N LYS A 65 -12.83 17.14 -6.57
CA LYS A 65 -13.70 17.88 -7.52
C LYS A 65 -14.70 18.85 -6.87
N GLU A 66 -14.74 18.98 -5.55
CA GLU A 66 -15.73 19.83 -4.86
C GLU A 66 -15.10 20.92 -3.97
N ASN A 67 -14.19 21.73 -4.53
CA ASN A 67 -13.84 22.99 -3.88
C ASN A 67 -13.40 24.08 -4.88
N ILE A 68 -14.18 24.23 -5.95
CA ILE A 68 -14.18 25.44 -6.78
C ILE A 68 -15.64 25.88 -6.92
N SER A 69 -16.12 26.64 -5.95
CA SER A 69 -17.27 27.54 -6.07
C SER A 69 -17.06 28.71 -5.14
#